data_AF-A0A9X4KHE4-F1
#
_entry.id   AF-A0A9X4KHE4-F1
#
_cell.length_a   1.000
_cell.length_b   1.000
_cell.length_c   1.000
_cell.angle_alpha   90.00
_cell.angle_beta   90.00
_cell.angle_gamma   90.00
#
_symmetry.space_group_name_H-M   'P 1'
#
loop_
_entity.id
_entity.type
_entity.pdbx_description
1 polymer ?
#
loop_
_entity_poly.entity_id
_entity_poly.type
_entity_poly.pdbx_seq_one_letter_code
_entity_poly.pdbx_strand_id
1 'polypeptide(L)'
;MWFQEAYDDLSKPYNWYSLVNAAKSGNASRIVAFNAGIGSDILVNSPFEDYIAGETNEIGPLPADGRWADKANGVQWFHWTFLGEFVKDLAGWGNAGLNWPTDDLVSWVTEAVARGGVIALDTKVNRFGRLDRQQMAQLLAIKDSLKDS
;
A
#
# COMPACT_ATOMS: atom_id res chain seq x y z
N MET A 1 -12.89 10.98 -9.37
CA MET A 1 -13.44 9.62 -9.62
C MET A 1 -14.76 9.53 -8.87
N TRP A 2 -15.85 9.13 -9.53
CA TRP A 2 -17.25 9.36 -9.09
C TRP A 2 -17.66 8.79 -7.72
N PHE A 3 -16.90 7.83 -7.16
CA PHE A 3 -17.22 7.23 -5.87
C PHE A 3 -16.87 8.12 -4.66
N GLN A 4 -15.90 9.04 -4.76
CA GLN A 4 -15.50 9.90 -3.62
C GLN A 4 -16.59 10.90 -3.26
N GLU A 5 -17.19 11.53 -4.28
CA GLU A 5 -18.21 12.58 -4.11
C GLU A 5 -19.44 12.10 -3.31
N ALA A 6 -19.74 10.79 -3.36
CA ALA A 6 -20.84 10.19 -2.61
C ALA A 6 -20.63 10.27 -1.08
N TYR A 7 -19.40 10.48 -0.61
CA TYR A 7 -19.00 10.46 0.80
C TYR A 7 -18.57 11.83 1.34
N ASP A 8 -18.48 12.85 0.48
CA ASP A 8 -17.96 14.19 0.84
C ASP A 8 -18.99 15.06 1.57
N ASP A 9 -20.29 14.81 1.38
CA ASP A 9 -21.35 15.51 2.14
C ASP A 9 -21.42 14.96 3.57
N LEU A 10 -20.66 15.59 4.47
CA LEU A 10 -20.60 15.22 5.88
C LEU A 10 -21.92 15.41 6.64
N SER A 11 -22.94 16.03 6.03
CA SER A 11 -24.28 16.11 6.61
C SER A 11 -25.11 14.83 6.39
N LYS A 12 -24.70 13.96 5.47
CA LYS A 12 -25.40 12.71 5.14
C LYS A 12 -24.95 11.55 6.02
N PRO A 13 -25.81 10.55 6.27
CA PRO A 13 -25.36 9.29 6.85
C PRO A 13 -24.41 8.57 5.88
N TYR A 14 -23.51 7.76 6.42
CA TYR A 14 -22.56 6.92 5.67
C TYR A 14 -21.46 7.68 4.91
N ASN A 15 -21.15 8.91 5.30
CA ASN A 15 -20.01 9.69 4.80
C ASN A 15 -18.65 9.20 5.35
N TRP A 16 -17.54 9.80 4.90
CA TRP A 16 -16.18 9.46 5.36
C TRP A 16 -16.02 9.41 6.87
N TYR A 17 -16.47 10.46 7.58
CA TYR A 17 -16.37 10.56 9.03
C TYR A 17 -17.11 9.41 9.73
N SER A 18 -18.30 9.06 9.24
CA SER A 18 -19.08 7.95 9.82
C SER A 18 -18.41 6.59 9.62
N LEU A 19 -17.79 6.36 8.45
CA LEU A 19 -17.05 5.13 8.15
C LEU A 19 -15.79 5.01 9.02
N VAL A 20 -15.02 6.09 9.16
CA VAL A 20 -13.83 6.12 10.02
C VAL A 20 -14.21 5.88 11.48
N ASN A 21 -15.25 6.54 11.99
CA ASN A 21 -15.71 6.32 13.36
C ASN A 21 -16.19 4.88 13.59
N ALA A 22 -16.91 4.30 12.63
CA ALA A 22 -17.32 2.91 12.71
C ALA A 22 -16.09 1.99 12.78
N ALA A 23 -15.11 2.19 11.90
CA ALA A 23 -13.87 1.42 11.89
C ALA A 23 -13.08 1.57 13.20
N LYS A 24 -13.05 2.76 13.80
CA LYS A 24 -12.32 3.06 15.04
C LYS A 24 -13.12 2.78 16.32
N SER A 25 -14.42 2.47 16.25
CA SER A 25 -15.31 2.31 17.40
C SER A 25 -14.88 1.24 18.43
N GLY A 26 -14.27 0.14 17.96
CA GLY A 26 -13.74 -0.91 18.83
C GLY A 26 -12.27 -0.71 19.24
N ASN A 27 -11.54 0.17 18.56
CA ASN A 27 -10.17 0.53 18.87
C ASN A 27 -9.83 1.87 18.20
N ALA A 28 -9.74 2.93 19.00
CA ALA A 28 -9.46 4.28 18.53
C ALA A 28 -8.09 4.44 17.84
N SER A 29 -7.16 3.49 18.07
CA SER A 29 -5.82 3.48 17.46
C SER A 29 -5.76 2.75 16.11
N ARG A 30 -6.88 2.25 15.58
CA ARG A 30 -6.90 1.68 14.22
C ARG A 30 -6.53 2.74 13.20
N ILE A 31 -5.69 2.35 12.25
CA ILE A 31 -5.40 3.14 11.05
C ILE A 31 -6.36 2.72 9.93
N VAL A 32 -6.77 3.67 9.11
CA VAL A 32 -7.75 3.49 8.03
C VAL A 32 -7.18 4.04 6.73
N ALA A 33 -7.40 3.32 5.64
CA ALA A 33 -7.16 3.77 4.27
C ALA A 33 -8.41 3.46 3.44
N PHE A 34 -8.71 4.30 2.45
CA PHE A 34 -9.78 4.03 1.49
C PHE A 34 -9.18 3.69 0.15
N ASN A 35 -9.57 2.55 -0.43
CA ASN A 35 -9.08 2.16 -1.74
C ASN A 35 -10.08 2.53 -2.82
N ALA A 36 -9.57 3.25 -3.81
CA ALA A 36 -10.27 3.76 -4.97
C ALA A 36 -10.20 2.79 -6.17
N GLY A 37 -9.32 1.79 -6.09
CA GLY A 37 -8.89 0.93 -7.18
C GLY A 37 -7.48 1.28 -7.67
N ILE A 38 -7.09 0.60 -8.75
CA ILE A 38 -5.77 0.74 -9.39
C ILE A 38 -5.52 2.20 -9.83
N GLY A 39 -4.36 2.74 -9.50
CA GLY A 39 -4.00 4.15 -9.72
C GLY A 39 -4.28 5.04 -8.50
N SER A 40 -4.50 4.43 -7.34
CA SER A 40 -4.59 5.10 -6.04
C SER A 40 -3.23 5.27 -5.35
N ASP A 41 -2.13 5.00 -6.05
CA ASP A 41 -0.75 5.03 -5.56
C ASP A 41 -0.25 6.43 -5.16
N ILE A 42 -0.98 7.48 -5.56
CA ILE A 42 -0.75 8.87 -5.12
C ILE A 42 -2.03 9.59 -4.67
N LEU A 43 -3.15 8.87 -4.56
CA LEU A 43 -4.46 9.47 -4.36
C LEU A 43 -4.84 9.50 -2.88
N VAL A 44 -5.07 10.69 -2.36
CA VAL A 44 -5.77 10.91 -1.09
C VAL A 44 -7.27 10.96 -1.40
N ASN A 45 -8.01 9.98 -0.90
CA ASN A 45 -9.44 9.84 -1.09
C ASN A 45 -10.24 10.65 -0.07
N SER A 46 -9.69 10.83 1.14
CA SER A 46 -10.36 11.52 2.22
C SER A 46 -9.36 12.18 3.16
N PRO A 47 -9.62 13.39 3.68
CA PRO A 47 -8.79 13.97 4.75
C PRO A 47 -8.90 13.20 6.07
N PHE A 48 -9.77 12.19 6.16
CA PHE A 48 -9.98 11.38 7.37
C PHE A 48 -9.26 10.01 7.33
N GLU A 49 -8.57 9.68 6.24
CA GLU A 49 -7.73 8.47 6.20
C GLU A 49 -6.36 8.72 6.85
N ASP A 50 -5.77 7.68 7.44
CA ASP A 50 -4.47 7.79 8.12
C ASP A 50 -3.30 7.60 7.12
N TYR A 51 -3.55 6.92 6.01
CA TYR A 51 -2.61 6.68 4.92
C TYR A 51 -3.34 6.39 3.60
N ILE A 52 -2.73 6.67 2.46
CA ILE A 52 -3.31 6.33 1.14
C ILE A 52 -3.33 4.82 0.93
N ALA A 53 -4.30 4.27 0.18
CA ALA A 53 -4.37 2.84 -0.08
C ALA A 53 -3.19 2.27 -0.89
N GLY A 54 -2.62 3.08 -1.79
CA GLY A 54 -1.37 2.74 -2.45
C GLY A 54 -1.45 1.64 -3.51
N GLU A 55 -2.64 1.20 -3.94
CA GLU A 55 -2.78 0.02 -4.81
C GLU A 55 -2.27 0.29 -6.23
N THR A 56 -1.28 -0.50 -6.64
CA THR A 56 -0.76 -0.48 -8.02
C THR A 56 -0.14 -1.82 -8.45
N ASN A 57 0.01 -1.99 -9.75
CA ASN A 57 0.63 -3.16 -10.38
C ASN A 57 2.14 -2.99 -10.63
N GLU A 58 2.73 -1.88 -10.17
CA GLU A 58 4.11 -1.51 -10.47
C GLU A 58 4.87 -1.13 -9.18
N ILE A 59 6.19 -1.37 -9.17
CA ILE A 59 7.09 -0.59 -8.31
C ILE A 59 7.03 0.84 -8.82
N GLY A 60 6.43 1.71 -8.01
CA GLY A 60 5.91 2.98 -8.51
C GLY A 60 6.70 4.20 -8.03
N PRO A 61 6.09 5.39 -8.06
CA PRO A 61 6.76 6.61 -7.65
C PRO A 61 7.21 6.52 -6.19
N LEU A 62 8.26 7.24 -5.86
CA LEU A 62 8.73 7.39 -4.49
C LEU A 62 7.98 8.54 -3.80
N PRO A 63 7.94 8.55 -2.46
CA PRO A 63 7.38 9.68 -1.73
C PRO A 63 8.04 11.01 -2.15
N ALA A 64 7.23 11.99 -2.53
CA ALA A 64 7.70 13.28 -3.03
C ALA A 64 7.94 14.31 -1.92
N ASP A 65 7.15 14.28 -0.84
CA ASP A 65 7.27 15.18 0.33
C ASP A 65 7.57 14.40 1.61
N GLY A 66 8.70 13.67 1.59
CA GLY A 66 9.05 12.76 2.67
C GLY A 66 7.93 11.75 2.93
N ARG A 67 7.60 11.48 4.20
CA ARG A 67 6.60 10.47 4.57
C ARG A 67 5.15 10.80 4.20
N TRP A 68 4.84 12.01 3.73
CA TRP A 68 3.45 12.48 3.62
C TRP A 68 2.93 12.37 2.20
N ALA A 69 1.71 11.84 2.06
CA ALA A 69 0.90 12.00 0.85
C ALA A 69 0.08 13.29 0.92
N ASP A 70 -0.42 13.62 2.11
CA ASP A 70 -1.00 14.93 2.43
C ASP A 70 -0.58 15.34 3.85
N LYS A 71 0.36 16.28 3.91
CA LYS A 71 0.90 16.78 5.15
C LYS A 71 -0.09 17.62 5.96
N ALA A 72 -1.04 18.29 5.30
CA ALA A 72 -1.99 19.17 5.98
C ALA A 72 -2.99 18.36 6.82
N ASN A 73 -3.41 17.20 6.30
CA ASN A 73 -4.31 16.28 7.00
C ASN A 73 -3.59 15.14 7.72
N GLY A 74 -2.26 15.04 7.59
CA GLY A 74 -1.46 14.01 8.25
C GLY A 74 -1.59 12.62 7.61
N VAL A 75 -1.89 12.56 6.32
CA VAL A 75 -2.05 11.32 5.56
C VAL A 75 -0.67 10.80 5.14
N GLN A 76 -0.30 9.62 5.62
CA GLN A 76 0.96 8.96 5.31
C GLN A 76 0.98 8.42 3.87
N TRP A 77 2.13 8.57 3.20
CA TRP A 77 2.38 7.89 1.94
C TRP A 77 2.58 6.40 2.16
N PHE A 78 1.88 5.58 1.39
CA PHE A 78 1.93 4.13 1.46
C PHE A 78 1.77 3.53 0.06
N HIS A 79 2.46 2.42 -0.19
CA HIS A 79 2.44 1.74 -1.48
C HIS A 79 2.16 0.26 -1.30
N TRP A 80 1.27 -0.28 -2.12
CA TRP A 80 0.85 -1.67 -2.06
C TRP A 80 0.86 -2.30 -3.45
N THR A 81 1.74 -3.28 -3.63
CA THR A 81 1.86 -4.02 -4.89
C THR A 81 2.20 -5.49 -4.61
N PHE A 82 2.25 -6.32 -5.65
CA PHE A 82 2.46 -7.78 -5.56
C PHE A 82 3.85 -8.20 -5.99
N LEU A 83 4.40 -9.27 -5.41
CA LEU A 83 5.65 -9.85 -5.91
C LEU A 83 5.46 -10.91 -7.01
N GLY A 84 4.26 -11.48 -7.11
CA GLY A 84 3.97 -12.61 -7.99
C GLY A 84 4.10 -12.29 -9.48
N GLU A 85 4.37 -13.32 -10.27
CA GLU A 85 4.42 -13.18 -11.73
C GLU A 85 3.09 -12.65 -12.27
N PHE A 86 3.16 -11.64 -13.13
CA PHE A 86 1.98 -11.04 -13.73
C PHE A 86 1.27 -12.01 -14.67
N VAL A 87 -0.02 -12.25 -14.43
CA VAL A 87 -0.92 -12.94 -15.34
C VAL A 87 -2.11 -12.03 -15.66
N LYS A 88 -2.66 -12.18 -16.85
CA LYS A 88 -3.67 -11.26 -17.42
C LYS A 88 -4.88 -11.01 -16.51
N ASP A 89 -5.38 -12.04 -15.83
CA ASP A 89 -6.67 -11.96 -15.13
C ASP A 89 -6.55 -11.60 -13.64
N LEU A 90 -5.36 -11.75 -13.05
CA LEU A 90 -5.12 -11.54 -11.61
C LEU A 90 -3.99 -10.55 -11.34
N ALA A 91 -3.40 -9.95 -12.37
CA ALA A 91 -2.09 -9.32 -12.30
C ALA A 91 -1.11 -10.30 -11.61
N GLY A 92 -0.28 -9.87 -10.65
CA GLY A 92 0.54 -10.78 -9.85
C GLY A 92 0.01 -11.06 -8.45
N TRP A 93 -1.20 -10.62 -8.11
CA TRP A 93 -1.78 -10.78 -6.77
C TRP A 93 -1.97 -12.25 -6.42
N GLY A 94 -1.32 -12.70 -5.34
CA GLY A 94 -1.40 -14.08 -4.86
C GLY A 94 -0.80 -15.11 -5.81
N ASN A 95 0.03 -14.71 -6.78
CA ASN A 95 0.72 -15.57 -7.72
C ASN A 95 2.13 -15.95 -7.24
N ALA A 96 2.58 -17.15 -7.61
CA ALA A 96 3.97 -17.56 -7.42
C ALA A 96 4.90 -16.85 -8.44
N GLY A 97 6.22 -17.06 -8.33
CA GLY A 97 7.19 -16.41 -9.21
C GLY A 97 7.46 -14.96 -8.82
N LEU A 98 8.13 -14.24 -9.71
CA LEU A 98 8.63 -12.88 -9.48
C LEU A 98 8.18 -11.95 -10.62
N ASN A 99 7.73 -10.74 -10.28
CA ASN A 99 7.43 -9.71 -11.27
C ASN A 99 8.63 -8.79 -11.59
N TRP A 100 9.58 -8.65 -10.65
CA TRP A 100 10.74 -7.77 -10.80
C TRP A 100 12.05 -8.48 -10.42
N PRO A 101 13.19 -8.06 -11.00
CA PRO A 101 14.50 -8.42 -10.49
C PRO A 101 14.67 -8.01 -9.02
N THR A 102 15.41 -8.81 -8.26
CA THR A 102 15.65 -8.56 -6.83
C THR A 102 16.34 -7.23 -6.57
N ASP A 103 17.35 -6.88 -7.36
CA ASP A 103 18.15 -5.67 -7.13
C ASP A 103 17.32 -4.38 -7.33
N ASP A 104 16.47 -4.36 -8.37
CA ASP A 104 15.57 -3.24 -8.64
C ASP A 104 14.56 -3.05 -7.50
N LEU A 105 13.95 -4.15 -7.03
CA LEU A 105 13.02 -4.13 -5.91
C LEU A 105 13.70 -3.67 -4.62
N VAL A 106 14.88 -4.20 -4.30
CA VAL A 106 15.66 -3.80 -3.11
C VAL A 106 16.01 -2.33 -3.16
N SER A 107 16.50 -1.83 -4.30
CA SER A 107 16.83 -0.41 -4.48
C SER A 107 15.60 0.46 -4.24
N TRP A 108 14.48 0.12 -4.87
CA TRP A 108 13.24 0.89 -4.76
C TRP A 108 12.70 0.91 -3.31
N VAL A 109 12.63 -0.24 -2.64
CA VAL A 109 12.19 -0.31 -1.24
C VAL A 109 13.09 0.51 -0.33
N THR A 110 14.41 0.37 -0.50
CA THR A 110 15.40 1.08 0.33
C THR A 110 15.25 2.59 0.17
N GLU A 111 15.07 3.08 -1.06
CA GLU A 111 14.88 4.50 -1.33
C GLU A 111 13.55 5.04 -0.80
N ALA A 112 12.46 4.28 -0.95
CA ALA A 112 11.15 4.66 -0.41
C ALA A 112 11.17 4.76 1.11
N VAL A 113 11.77 3.78 1.79
CA VAL A 113 11.90 3.76 3.26
C VAL A 113 12.80 4.90 3.74
N ALA A 114 13.91 5.19 3.05
CA ALA A 114 14.78 6.32 3.37
C ALA A 114 14.06 7.68 3.30
N ARG A 115 13.01 7.79 2.47
CA ARG A 115 12.13 8.96 2.39
C ARG A 115 10.99 8.94 3.42
N GLY A 116 10.91 7.91 4.27
CA GLY A 116 9.86 7.73 5.26
C GLY A 116 8.56 7.11 4.70
N GLY A 117 8.62 6.53 3.50
CA GLY A 117 7.52 5.78 2.92
C GLY A 117 7.31 4.43 3.59
N VAL A 118 6.10 3.88 3.44
CA VAL A 118 5.74 2.55 3.94
C VAL A 118 5.27 1.71 2.76
N ILE A 119 5.73 0.46 2.68
CA ILE A 119 5.42 -0.44 1.58
C ILE A 119 4.81 -1.73 2.12
N ALA A 120 3.78 -2.21 1.45
CA ALA A 120 3.29 -3.58 1.57
C ALA A 120 3.52 -4.34 0.25
N LEU A 121 4.05 -5.55 0.39
CA LEU A 121 4.31 -6.46 -0.73
C LEU A 121 3.43 -7.70 -0.58
N ASP A 122 2.50 -7.89 -1.50
CA ASP A 122 1.69 -9.12 -1.56
C ASP A 122 2.54 -10.31 -2.02
N THR A 123 2.26 -11.46 -1.41
CA THR A 123 3.05 -12.68 -1.56
C THR A 123 2.15 -13.89 -1.74
N LYS A 124 2.64 -14.87 -2.48
CA LYS A 124 1.99 -16.18 -2.57
C LYS A 124 2.16 -16.94 -1.27
N VAL A 125 1.04 -17.29 -0.65
CA VAL A 125 0.97 -18.35 0.36
C VAL A 125 0.36 -19.61 -0.27
N ASN A 126 1.01 -20.75 -0.10
CA ASN A 126 0.47 -22.04 -0.55
C ASN A 126 -0.48 -22.65 0.48
N ARG A 127 -1.15 -23.76 0.12
CA ARG A 127 -2.13 -24.44 0.99
C ARG A 127 -1.59 -24.97 2.33
N PHE A 128 -0.27 -24.98 2.49
CA PHE A 128 0.41 -25.40 3.72
C PHE A 128 0.89 -24.20 4.55
N GLY A 129 0.47 -22.98 4.20
CA GLY A 129 0.86 -21.76 4.92
C GLY A 129 2.29 -21.31 4.65
N ARG A 130 2.91 -21.74 3.54
CA ARG A 130 4.29 -21.36 3.21
C ARG A 130 4.32 -20.31 2.11
N LEU A 131 5.20 -19.34 2.26
CA LEU A 131 5.53 -18.35 1.23
C LEU A 131 6.22 -19.02 0.04
N ASP A 132 6.04 -18.45 -1.15
CA ASP A 132 6.85 -18.82 -2.32
C ASP A 132 8.34 -18.60 -2.02
N ARG A 133 9.19 -19.54 -2.46
CA ARG A 133 10.61 -19.54 -2.11
C ARG A 133 11.38 -18.40 -2.79
N GLN A 134 11.00 -18.01 -4.01
CA GLN A 134 11.67 -16.93 -4.73
C GLN A 134 11.30 -15.58 -4.10
N GLN A 135 10.03 -15.38 -3.78
CA GLN A 135 9.55 -14.18 -3.08
C GLN A 135 10.15 -14.06 -1.68
N MET A 136 10.25 -15.18 -0.94
CA MET A 136 10.94 -15.19 0.36
C MET A 136 12.41 -14.76 0.25
N ALA A 137 13.11 -15.17 -0.82
CA ALA A 137 14.48 -14.73 -1.06
C ALA A 137 14.57 -13.22 -1.31
N GLN A 138 13.63 -12.63 -2.07
CA GLN A 138 13.56 -11.18 -2.25
C GLN A 138 13.29 -10.44 -0.93
N LEU A 139 12.35 -10.93 -0.12
CA LEU A 139 12.05 -10.34 1.18
C LEU A 139 13.25 -10.39 2.14
N LEU A 140 14.06 -11.45 2.09
CA LEU A 140 15.29 -11.53 2.86
C LEU A 140 16.34 -10.54 2.35
N ALA A 141 16.50 -10.39 1.03
CA ALA A 141 17.40 -9.40 0.46
C ALA A 141 17.03 -7.96 0.86
N ILE A 142 15.74 -7.62 0.82
CA ILE A 142 15.21 -6.33 1.32
C ILE A 142 15.51 -6.17 2.81
N LYS A 143 15.23 -7.20 3.61
CA LYS A 143 15.49 -7.16 5.06
C LYS A 143 16.97 -6.90 5.35
N ASP A 144 17.86 -7.51 4.59
CA ASP A 144 19.30 -7.36 4.78
C ASP A 144 19.77 -5.96 4.35
N SER A 145 19.24 -5.38 3.27
CA SER A 145 19.59 -4.00 2.87
C SER A 145 19.15 -2.94 3.90
N LEU A 146 18.01 -3.16 4.56
CA LEU A 146 17.46 -2.22 5.53
C LEU A 146 18.11 -2.27 6.92
N LYS A 147 18.92 -3.29 7.23
CA LYS A 147 19.65 -3.36 8.52
C LYS A 147 20.85 -2.43 8.59
N ASP A 148 21.40 -2.08 7.43
CA ASP A 148 22.59 -1.24 7.30
C ASP A 148 22.23 0.25 7.14
N SER A 149 20.94 0.60 7.31
CA SER A 149 20.37 1.96 7.11
C SER A 149 20.23 2.76 8.41
#